data_AF-K9RJI8-F1
#
_entry.id   AF-K9RJI8-F1
#
_cell.length_a   1.000
_cell.length_b   1.000
_cell.length_c   1.000
_cell.angle_alpha   90.00
_cell.angle_beta   90.00
_cell.angle_gamma   90.00
#
_symmetry.space_group_name_H-M   'P 1'
#
loop_
_entity.id
_entity.type
_entity.pdbx_description
1 polymer ?
#
loop_
_entity_poly.entity_id
_entity_poly.type
_entity_poly.pdbx_seq_one_letter_code
_entity_poly.pdbx_strand_id
1 'polypeptide(L)'
;MLKQVSHKTDWYRGYQQALEDFNITQLLAKVRNDLEANLISVAFSNSDSEASSHVQQEDVDSLAAILIAQFTSKINSELIPKYLLAIRLGNLQIKSNIINQKFLHQSPDLPKNFPDEAKIPCFLYGDKLRWVNSDSEWGTVIGRFYAFAPHLCEWTWCYLIWISNDSPSASWTPTDIAWEDDLEAFT
;
A
#
# COMPACT_ATOMS: atom_id res chain seq x y z
N MET A 1 -20.33 -0.58 51.14
CA MET A 1 -19.27 -0.86 50.15
C MET A 1 -19.71 -0.26 48.82
N LEU A 2 -19.14 0.88 48.42
CA LEU A 2 -19.41 1.51 47.13
C LEU A 2 -18.53 0.81 46.08
N LYS A 3 -19.15 0.20 45.07
CA LYS A 3 -18.44 -0.33 43.89
C LYS A 3 -17.86 0.84 43.12
N GLN A 4 -16.54 0.83 42.95
CA GLN A 4 -15.82 1.82 42.14
C GLN A 4 -16.16 1.59 40.67
N VAL A 5 -16.85 2.56 40.07
CA VAL A 5 -17.15 2.57 38.63
C VAL A 5 -15.92 3.10 37.91
N SER A 6 -14.99 2.22 37.56
CA SER A 6 -13.85 2.53 36.70
C SER A 6 -13.81 1.56 35.54
N HIS A 7 -14.56 1.83 34.48
CA HIS A 7 -14.56 0.95 33.30
C HIS A 7 -14.62 1.68 31.96
N LYS A 8 -14.65 3.02 31.90
CA LYS A 8 -14.59 3.77 30.63
C LYS A 8 -13.39 4.72 30.51
N THR A 9 -12.98 5.35 31.61
CA THR A 9 -11.83 6.28 31.63
C THR A 9 -10.50 5.56 31.49
N ASP A 10 -10.34 4.39 32.09
CA ASP A 10 -9.08 3.63 32.04
C ASP A 10 -8.79 3.07 30.64
N TRP A 11 -9.83 2.69 29.89
CA TRP A 11 -9.70 2.21 28.51
C TRP A 11 -9.24 3.30 27.56
N TYR A 12 -9.82 4.49 27.67
CA TYR A 12 -9.45 5.63 26.83
C TYR A 12 -8.02 6.08 27.11
N ARG A 13 -7.61 6.05 28.38
CA ARG A 13 -6.25 6.39 28.81
C ARG A 13 -5.23 5.38 28.30
N GLY A 14 -5.53 4.08 28.36
CA GLY A 14 -4.65 3.03 27.84
C GLY A 14 -4.48 3.10 26.32
N TYR A 15 -5.56 3.39 25.60
CA TYR A 15 -5.52 3.59 24.15
C TYR A 15 -4.65 4.80 23.76
N GLN A 16 -4.84 5.95 24.42
CA GLN A 16 -4.02 7.14 24.16
C GLN A 16 -2.55 6.91 24.50
N GLN A 17 -2.26 6.23 25.62
CA GLN A 17 -0.90 5.87 26.00
C GLN A 17 -0.23 5.00 24.93
N ALA A 18 -0.94 4.01 24.38
CA ALA A 18 -0.39 3.17 23.32
C ALA A 18 -0.08 3.98 22.05
N LEU A 19 -0.96 4.91 21.65
CA LEU A 19 -0.70 5.78 20.51
C LEU A 19 0.54 6.66 20.71
N GLU A 20 0.78 7.14 21.93
CA GLU A 20 1.96 7.91 22.29
C GLU A 20 3.22 7.03 22.33
N ASP A 21 3.16 5.86 22.99
CA ASP A 21 4.28 4.93 23.13
C ASP A 21 4.80 4.45 21.75
N PHE A 22 3.89 4.26 20.79
CA PHE A 22 4.22 3.88 19.41
C PHE A 22 4.40 5.08 18.47
N ASN A 23 4.39 6.31 18.98
CA ASN A 23 4.54 7.56 18.23
C ASN A 23 3.55 7.72 17.05
N ILE A 24 2.38 7.09 17.12
CA ILE A 24 1.35 7.16 16.09
C ILE A 24 0.82 8.59 15.94
N THR A 25 0.66 9.31 17.06
CA THR A 25 0.24 10.72 17.04
C THR A 25 1.25 11.61 16.30
N GLN A 26 2.55 11.35 16.46
CA GLN A 26 3.61 12.09 15.76
C GLN A 26 3.62 11.75 14.26
N LEU A 27 3.41 10.47 13.91
CA LEU A 27 3.29 10.04 12.52
C LEU A 27 2.13 10.75 11.81
N LEU A 28 0.93 10.72 12.40
CA LEU A 28 -0.25 11.37 11.83
C LEU A 28 -0.07 12.88 11.67
N ALA A 29 0.51 13.54 12.67
CA ALA A 29 0.84 14.97 12.60
C ALA A 29 1.83 15.27 11.46
N LYS A 30 2.86 14.42 11.29
CA LYS A 30 3.83 14.59 10.22
C LYS A 30 3.21 14.40 8.83
N VAL A 31 2.44 13.33 8.63
CA VAL A 31 1.73 13.06 7.37
C VAL A 31 0.82 14.22 7.00
N ARG A 32 0.04 14.72 7.97
CA ARG A 32 -0.82 15.89 7.79
C ARG A 32 -0.03 17.12 7.37
N ASN A 33 1.01 17.49 8.13
CA ASN A 33 1.81 18.68 7.84
C ASN A 33 2.47 18.60 6.45
N ASP A 34 3.00 17.44 6.08
CA ASP A 34 3.63 17.23 4.78
C ASP A 34 2.60 17.30 3.64
N LEU A 35 1.38 16.76 3.84
CA LEU A 35 0.30 16.85 2.87
C LEU A 35 -0.21 18.29 2.70
N GLU A 36 -0.42 19.01 3.81
CA GLU A 36 -0.82 20.42 3.80
C GLU A 36 0.24 21.31 3.12
N ALA A 37 1.53 21.11 3.42
CA ALA A 37 2.62 21.86 2.80
C ALA A 37 2.71 21.64 1.28
N ASN A 38 2.44 20.42 0.81
CA ASN A 38 2.48 20.09 -0.61
C ASN A 38 1.20 20.50 -1.37
N LEU A 39 0.04 20.55 -0.72
CA LEU A 39 -1.17 21.11 -1.35
C LEU A 39 -1.05 22.63 -1.54
N ILE A 40 -0.44 23.32 -0.59
CA ILE A 40 -0.18 24.77 -0.68
C ILE A 40 0.77 25.08 -1.85
N SER A 41 1.81 24.26 -2.10
CA SER A 41 2.73 24.49 -3.23
C SER A 41 2.06 24.31 -4.60
N VAL A 42 1.04 23.45 -4.70
CA VAL A 42 0.24 23.25 -5.93
C VAL A 42 -0.76 24.39 -6.13
N ALA A 43 -1.39 24.89 -5.06
CA ALA A 43 -2.38 25.97 -5.12
C ALA A 43 -1.79 27.33 -5.52
N PHE A 44 -0.56 27.66 -5.12
CA PHE A 44 0.11 28.90 -5.53
C PHE A 44 0.51 28.95 -7.02
N SER A 45 0.38 27.84 -7.74
CA SER A 45 0.71 27.76 -9.18
C SER A 45 -0.49 28.01 -10.10
N ASN A 46 -1.72 27.95 -9.58
CA ASN A 46 -2.95 28.08 -10.36
C ASN A 46 -3.85 29.16 -9.74
N SER A 47 -3.73 30.39 -10.22
CA SER A 47 -4.74 31.42 -9.95
C SER A 47 -6.03 31.04 -10.68
N ASP A 48 -7.05 30.68 -9.90
CA ASP A 48 -8.49 30.76 -10.17
C ASP A 48 -9.20 29.48 -9.71
N SER A 49 -9.47 29.38 -8.40
CA SER A 49 -10.68 28.77 -7.82
C SER A 49 -10.51 28.59 -6.31
N GLU A 50 -11.35 29.25 -5.52
CA GLU A 50 -11.49 29.09 -4.06
C GLU A 50 -12.10 27.72 -3.69
N ALA A 51 -11.47 26.61 -4.10
CA ALA A 51 -11.70 25.31 -3.50
C ALA A 51 -10.65 25.12 -2.41
N SER A 52 -11.00 25.46 -1.17
CA SER A 52 -10.21 25.10 0.00
C SER A 52 -10.08 23.57 0.05
N SER A 53 -8.99 23.03 -0.51
CA SER A 53 -8.65 21.61 -0.45
C SER A 53 -8.16 21.30 0.96
N HIS A 54 -9.07 21.32 1.93
CA HIS A 54 -8.75 20.95 3.30
C HIS A 54 -8.49 19.44 3.37
N VAL A 55 -7.34 19.06 3.90
CA VAL A 55 -6.97 17.66 4.13
C VAL A 55 -7.95 17.06 5.13
N GLN A 56 -8.73 16.08 4.69
CA GLN A 56 -9.64 15.38 5.59
C GLN A 56 -8.86 14.43 6.50
N GLN A 57 -9.34 14.23 7.73
CA GLN A 57 -8.70 13.29 8.66
C GLN A 57 -8.72 11.86 8.11
N GLU A 58 -9.74 11.48 7.35
CA GLU A 58 -9.86 10.17 6.70
C GLU A 58 -8.72 9.90 5.70
N ASP A 59 -8.28 10.94 4.96
CA ASP A 59 -7.15 10.83 4.03
C ASP A 59 -5.83 10.59 4.78
N VAL A 60 -5.65 11.30 5.90
CA VAL A 60 -4.47 11.16 6.76
C VAL A 60 -4.42 9.77 7.39
N ASP A 61 -5.56 9.30 7.90
CA ASP A 61 -5.66 7.99 8.55
C ASP A 61 -5.45 6.85 7.55
N SER A 62 -6.03 6.97 6.34
CA SER A 62 -5.87 5.99 5.26
C SER A 62 -4.41 5.93 4.79
N LEU A 63 -3.78 7.08 4.58
CA LEU A 63 -2.38 7.13 4.18
C LEU A 63 -1.45 6.58 5.28
N ALA A 64 -1.70 6.94 6.54
CA ALA A 64 -0.94 6.39 7.66
C ALA A 64 -1.09 4.87 7.77
N ALA A 65 -2.29 4.34 7.56
CA ALA A 65 -2.53 2.89 7.55
C ALA A 65 -1.74 2.18 6.44
N ILE A 66 -1.74 2.74 5.21
CA ILE A 66 -0.95 2.21 4.09
C ILE A 66 0.54 2.24 4.41
N LEU A 67 1.06 3.35 4.94
CA LEU A 67 2.47 3.48 5.31
C LEU A 67 2.88 2.47 6.39
N ILE A 68 2.04 2.27 7.41
CA ILE A 68 2.28 1.28 8.48
C ILE A 68 2.25 -0.15 7.92
N ALA A 69 1.30 -0.47 7.04
CA ALA A 69 1.20 -1.79 6.41
C ALA A 69 2.43 -2.08 5.54
N GLN A 70 2.82 -1.12 4.70
CA GLN A 70 4.03 -1.23 3.88
C GLN A 70 5.29 -1.35 4.74
N PHE A 71 5.42 -0.53 5.79
CA PHE A 71 6.53 -0.62 6.73
C PHE A 71 6.63 -2.04 7.32
N THR A 72 5.52 -2.58 7.83
CA THR A 72 5.44 -3.92 8.42
C THR A 72 5.89 -4.99 7.42
N SER A 73 5.44 -4.91 6.17
CA SER A 73 5.80 -5.86 5.11
C SER A 73 7.28 -5.80 4.69
N LYS A 74 7.94 -4.66 4.90
CA LYS A 74 9.33 -4.40 4.47
C LYS A 74 10.35 -4.51 5.60
N ILE A 75 9.94 -4.92 6.81
CA ILE A 75 10.86 -5.18 7.92
C ILE A 75 11.79 -6.33 7.54
N ASN A 76 13.10 -6.08 7.56
CA ASN A 76 14.08 -7.13 7.33
C ASN A 76 14.14 -8.06 8.56
N SER A 77 13.56 -9.26 8.43
CA SER A 77 13.50 -10.26 9.49
C SER A 77 14.87 -10.70 10.01
N GLU A 78 15.91 -10.68 9.15
CA GLU A 78 17.28 -11.04 9.51
C GLU A 78 17.94 -10.01 10.44
N LEU A 79 17.42 -8.78 10.49
CA LEU A 79 17.94 -7.72 11.34
C LEU A 79 17.27 -7.71 12.72
N ILE A 80 16.05 -8.25 12.86
CA ILE A 80 15.30 -8.26 14.13
C ILE A 80 16.14 -8.78 15.32
N PRO A 81 16.85 -9.93 15.22
CA PRO A 81 17.66 -10.43 16.33
C PRO A 81 18.81 -9.48 16.69
N LYS A 82 19.41 -8.79 15.70
CA LYS A 82 20.51 -7.84 15.91
C LYS A 82 20.02 -6.60 16.66
N TYR A 83 18.83 -6.11 16.34
CA TYR A 83 18.20 -4.99 17.05
C TYR A 83 17.77 -5.38 18.48
N LEU A 84 17.21 -6.58 18.68
CA LEU A 84 16.90 -7.08 20.02
C LEU A 84 18.14 -7.17 20.92
N LEU A 85 19.26 -7.65 20.38
CA LEU A 85 20.52 -7.71 21.12
C LEU A 85 21.04 -6.31 21.48
N ALA A 86 20.99 -5.36 20.56
CA ALA A 86 21.45 -4.01 20.81
C ALA A 86 20.61 -3.24 21.84
N ILE A 87 19.28 -3.42 21.83
CA ILE A 87 18.39 -2.86 22.87
C ILE A 87 18.77 -3.41 24.24
N ARG A 88 18.99 -4.73 24.35
CA ARG A 88 19.38 -5.38 25.60
C ARG A 88 20.75 -4.95 26.11
N LEU A 89 21.67 -4.63 25.20
CA LEU A 89 23.03 -4.19 25.53
C LEU A 89 23.14 -2.66 25.69
N GLY A 90 22.04 -1.91 25.57
CA GLY A 90 22.02 -0.45 25.65
C GLY A 90 22.79 0.25 24.53
N ASN A 91 23.13 -0.47 23.46
CA ASN A 91 23.97 0.02 22.38
C ASN A 91 23.12 0.51 21.20
N LEU A 92 22.69 1.77 21.25
CA LEU A 92 21.83 2.38 20.23
C LEU A 92 22.58 2.84 18.96
N GLN A 93 23.82 2.39 18.73
CA GLN A 93 24.62 2.72 17.54
C GLN A 93 24.33 1.80 16.35
N ILE A 94 23.09 1.32 16.18
CA ILE A 94 22.75 0.57 14.97
C ILE A 94 22.36 1.56 13.87
N LYS A 95 23.19 1.61 12.81
CA LYS A 95 22.89 2.36 11.58
C LYS A 95 21.53 1.94 11.03
N SER A 96 20.71 2.95 10.77
CA SER A 96 19.29 2.93 10.45
C SER A 96 18.94 2.38 9.06
N ASN A 97 19.17 1.08 8.85
CA ASN A 97 18.69 0.34 7.66
C ASN A 97 17.77 -0.84 8.04
N ILE A 98 16.94 -0.71 9.10
CA ILE A 98 15.87 -1.70 9.42
C ILE A 98 14.91 -1.84 8.24
N ILE A 99 14.64 -0.70 7.62
CA ILE A 99 13.69 -0.57 6.53
C ILE A 99 14.49 -0.62 5.24
N ASN A 100 14.22 -1.61 4.41
CA ASN A 100 14.63 -1.58 3.00
C ASN A 100 13.72 -0.60 2.26
N GLN A 101 13.82 0.69 2.57
CA GLN A 101 13.06 1.74 1.93
C GLN A 101 13.74 2.12 0.61
N LYS A 102 13.51 1.30 -0.42
CA LYS A 102 13.55 1.80 -1.78
C LYS A 102 12.16 2.33 -2.10
N PHE A 103 11.78 3.49 -1.55
CA PHE A 103 10.78 4.29 -2.23
C PHE A 103 11.46 4.82 -3.48
N LEU A 104 11.38 4.03 -4.55
CA LEU A 104 11.57 4.61 -5.86
C LEU A 104 10.40 5.59 -5.99
N HIS A 105 10.70 6.89 -6.04
CA HIS A 105 9.77 7.87 -6.56
C HIS A 105 9.50 7.48 -8.02
N GLN A 106 8.62 6.51 -8.24
CA GLN A 106 8.11 6.21 -9.57
C GLN A 106 7.00 7.22 -9.80
N SER A 107 7.29 8.19 -10.68
CA SER A 107 6.27 9.12 -11.14
C SER A 107 5.06 8.32 -11.65
N PRO A 108 3.83 8.83 -11.48
CA PRO A 108 2.68 8.33 -12.23
C PRO A 108 2.81 8.58 -13.74
N ASP A 109 3.85 9.28 -14.19
CA ASP A 109 4.24 9.33 -15.59
C ASP A 109 4.84 8.00 -16.04
N LEU A 110 4.54 7.60 -17.29
CA LEU A 110 5.14 6.42 -17.91
C LEU A 110 6.67 6.52 -17.84
N PRO A 111 7.39 5.45 -17.45
CA PRO A 111 8.84 5.46 -17.38
C PRO A 111 9.45 5.91 -18.71
N LYS A 112 10.37 6.87 -18.68
CA LYS A 112 11.01 7.43 -19.89
C LYS A 112 11.70 6.39 -20.78
N ASN A 113 12.14 5.30 -20.16
CA ASN A 113 12.83 4.19 -20.82
C ASN A 113 11.88 3.04 -21.18
N PHE A 114 10.56 3.25 -21.18
CA PHE A 114 9.62 2.26 -21.67
C PHE A 114 9.69 2.15 -23.21
N PRO A 115 9.74 0.94 -23.79
CA PRO A 115 9.56 -0.37 -23.16
C PRO A 115 10.84 -1.07 -22.68
N ASP A 116 12.03 -0.49 -22.89
CA ASP A 116 13.33 -1.16 -22.72
C ASP A 116 13.62 -1.63 -21.27
N GLU A 117 13.16 -0.89 -20.26
CA GLU A 117 13.35 -1.24 -18.84
C GLU A 117 12.11 -1.84 -18.17
N ALA A 118 11.03 -2.08 -18.92
CA ALA A 118 9.84 -2.70 -18.35
C ALA A 118 10.15 -4.13 -17.89
N LYS A 119 9.55 -4.55 -16.77
CA LYS A 119 9.58 -5.97 -16.35
C LYS A 119 9.09 -6.83 -17.53
N ILE A 120 9.64 -8.03 -17.70
CA ILE A 120 9.11 -8.95 -18.71
C ILE A 120 7.77 -9.49 -18.18
N PRO A 121 6.68 -9.43 -18.97
CA PRO A 121 5.39 -9.94 -18.53
C PRO A 121 5.47 -11.43 -18.25
N CYS A 122 4.93 -11.86 -17.12
CA CYS A 122 4.93 -13.26 -16.69
C CYS A 122 3.99 -14.13 -17.53
N PHE A 123 2.96 -13.53 -18.14
CA PHE A 123 1.93 -14.24 -18.90
C PHE A 123 1.79 -13.71 -20.32
N LEU A 124 1.43 -14.60 -21.24
CA LEU A 124 1.25 -14.35 -22.67
C LEU A 124 -0.22 -14.48 -23.08
N TYR A 125 -0.52 -13.99 -24.28
CA TYR A 125 -1.84 -14.17 -24.89
C TYR A 125 -2.17 -15.66 -25.03
N GLY A 126 -3.38 -16.03 -24.59
CA GLY A 126 -3.85 -17.42 -24.60
C GLY A 126 -3.51 -18.21 -23.33
N ASP A 127 -2.70 -17.67 -22.42
CA ASP A 127 -2.44 -18.32 -21.13
C ASP A 127 -3.71 -18.36 -20.29
N LYS A 128 -3.93 -19.48 -19.60
CA LYS A 128 -5.02 -19.62 -18.64
C LYS A 128 -4.52 -19.22 -17.26
N LEU A 129 -5.24 -18.29 -16.64
CA LEU A 129 -4.88 -17.74 -15.33
C LEU A 129 -6.04 -17.91 -14.36
N ARG A 130 -5.72 -18.03 -13.08
CA ARG A 130 -6.67 -17.93 -11.97
C ARG A 130 -6.22 -16.84 -11.01
N TRP A 131 -7.17 -16.33 -10.23
CA TRP A 131 -6.87 -15.37 -9.17
C TRP A 131 -6.26 -16.11 -7.99
N VAL A 132 -5.19 -15.57 -7.40
CA VAL A 132 -4.42 -16.22 -6.32
C VAL A 132 -5.29 -16.58 -5.10
N ASN A 133 -6.35 -15.80 -4.85
CA ASN A 133 -7.27 -16.01 -3.72
C ASN A 133 -8.62 -16.65 -4.13
N SER A 134 -8.72 -17.23 -5.33
CA SER A 134 -9.96 -17.82 -5.84
C SER A 134 -9.71 -19.16 -6.53
N ASP A 135 -10.28 -20.23 -5.97
CA ASP A 135 -10.19 -21.58 -6.56
C ASP A 135 -11.18 -21.80 -7.72
N SER A 136 -12.17 -20.92 -7.86
CA SER A 136 -13.29 -21.08 -8.79
C SER A 136 -13.30 -20.08 -9.93
N GLU A 137 -12.42 -19.07 -9.89
CA GLU A 137 -12.34 -18.04 -10.93
C GLU A 137 -11.08 -18.20 -11.76
N TRP A 138 -11.29 -18.46 -13.04
CA TRP A 138 -10.23 -18.52 -14.02
C TRP A 138 -10.69 -17.95 -15.36
N GLY A 139 -9.72 -17.63 -16.20
CA GLY A 139 -9.95 -17.11 -17.53
C GLY A 139 -8.72 -17.23 -18.41
N THR A 140 -8.82 -16.69 -19.62
CA THR A 140 -7.76 -16.70 -20.63
C THR A 140 -7.28 -15.29 -20.92
N VAL A 141 -5.98 -15.07 -20.98
CA VAL A 141 -5.40 -13.76 -21.32
C VAL A 141 -5.73 -13.41 -22.77
N ILE A 142 -6.44 -12.30 -22.97
CA ILE A 142 -6.78 -11.76 -24.29
C ILE A 142 -6.14 -10.39 -24.55
N GLY A 143 -5.53 -9.79 -23.52
CA GLY A 143 -4.89 -8.49 -23.59
C GLY A 143 -3.91 -8.28 -22.45
N ARG A 144 -2.95 -7.38 -22.65
CA ARG A 144 -2.11 -6.86 -21.57
C ARG A 144 -1.70 -5.43 -21.87
N PHE A 145 -1.51 -4.65 -20.84
CA PHE A 145 -0.99 -3.29 -20.93
C PHE A 145 -0.15 -2.97 -19.69
N TYR A 146 0.77 -2.02 -19.84
CA TYR A 146 1.62 -1.57 -18.75
C TYR A 146 0.95 -0.35 -18.10
N ALA A 147 0.70 -0.43 -16.79
CA ALA A 147 -0.02 0.61 -16.06
C ALA A 147 0.55 0.80 -14.65
N PHE A 148 0.29 1.98 -14.08
CA PHE A 148 0.67 2.28 -12.70
C PHE A 148 -0.30 1.57 -11.73
N ALA A 149 0.23 0.65 -10.93
CA ALA A 149 -0.51 -0.08 -9.90
C ALA A 149 -0.45 0.70 -8.58
N PRO A 150 -1.56 1.35 -8.13
CA PRO A 150 -1.53 2.20 -6.94
C PRO A 150 -1.20 1.44 -5.66
N HIS A 151 -1.61 0.18 -5.55
CA HIS A 151 -1.37 -0.66 -4.38
C HIS A 151 0.10 -1.05 -4.21
N LEU A 152 0.85 -1.14 -5.32
CA LEU A 152 2.29 -1.41 -5.32
C LEU A 152 3.14 -0.14 -5.41
N CYS A 153 2.53 0.99 -5.80
CA CYS A 153 3.22 2.23 -6.11
C CYS A 153 4.34 2.02 -7.16
N GLU A 154 4.06 1.19 -8.16
CA GLU A 154 4.99 0.91 -9.27
C GLU A 154 4.25 0.68 -10.58
N TRP A 155 4.97 0.87 -11.69
CA TRP A 155 4.51 0.44 -12.99
C TRP A 155 4.66 -1.08 -13.16
N THR A 156 3.57 -1.77 -13.50
CA THR A 156 3.54 -3.22 -13.67
C THR A 156 2.58 -3.64 -14.79
N TRP A 157 2.56 -4.93 -15.11
CA TRP A 157 1.64 -5.48 -16.11
C TRP A 157 0.24 -5.68 -15.52
N CYS A 158 -0.76 -5.24 -16.29
CA CYS A 158 -2.16 -5.55 -16.07
C CYS A 158 -2.67 -6.36 -17.26
N TYR A 159 -3.47 -7.38 -16.97
CA TYR A 159 -3.97 -8.33 -17.96
C TYR A 159 -5.47 -8.15 -18.13
N LEU A 160 -5.91 -8.17 -19.39
CA LEU A 160 -7.31 -8.30 -19.76
C LEU A 160 -7.60 -9.78 -19.95
N ILE A 161 -8.53 -10.29 -19.14
CA ILE A 161 -8.83 -11.72 -19.04
C ILE A 161 -10.24 -11.95 -19.55
N TRP A 162 -10.38 -12.91 -20.46
CA TRP A 162 -11.66 -13.47 -20.85
C TRP A 162 -12.06 -14.55 -19.84
N ILE A 163 -13.09 -14.29 -19.05
CA ILE A 163 -13.50 -15.17 -17.96
C ILE A 163 -14.11 -16.45 -18.56
N SER A 164 -13.76 -17.60 -17.98
CA SER A 164 -14.37 -18.87 -18.38
C SER A 164 -15.85 -18.91 -18.04
N ASN A 165 -16.67 -19.49 -18.91
CA ASN A 165 -18.11 -19.70 -18.66
C ASN A 165 -18.39 -20.54 -17.40
N ASP A 166 -17.41 -21.32 -16.94
CA ASP A 166 -17.52 -22.14 -15.73
C ASP A 166 -17.24 -21.33 -14.44
N SER A 167 -16.69 -20.12 -14.55
CA SER A 167 -16.43 -19.24 -13.42
C SER A 167 -17.73 -18.56 -12.96
N PRO A 168 -17.99 -18.42 -11.64
CA PRO A 168 -19.21 -17.78 -11.13
C PRO A 168 -19.45 -16.37 -11.70
N SER A 169 -18.37 -15.62 -11.90
CA SER A 169 -18.38 -14.25 -12.42
C SER A 169 -18.76 -14.12 -13.89
N ALA A 170 -18.67 -15.21 -14.67
CA ALA A 170 -19.09 -15.20 -16.08
C ALA A 170 -20.58 -14.88 -16.26
N SER A 171 -21.39 -15.10 -15.21
CA SER A 171 -22.81 -14.78 -15.23
C SER A 171 -23.11 -13.28 -15.30
N TRP A 172 -22.18 -12.41 -14.91
CA TRP A 172 -22.37 -10.96 -14.91
C TRP A 172 -21.32 -10.16 -15.70
N THR A 173 -20.14 -10.73 -15.98
CA THR A 173 -19.15 -10.09 -16.85
C THR A 173 -18.36 -11.12 -17.67
N PRO A 174 -18.20 -10.93 -19.00
CA PRO A 174 -17.41 -11.84 -19.84
C PRO A 174 -15.91 -11.59 -19.74
N THR A 175 -15.51 -10.43 -19.22
CA THR A 175 -14.10 -10.00 -19.15
C THR A 175 -13.83 -9.26 -17.86
N ASP A 176 -12.59 -9.36 -17.38
CA ASP A 176 -12.12 -8.59 -16.24
C ASP A 176 -10.65 -8.17 -16.44
N ILE A 177 -10.19 -7.22 -15.63
CA ILE A 177 -8.80 -6.80 -15.55
C ILE A 177 -8.20 -7.16 -14.20
N ALA A 178 -6.96 -7.65 -14.21
CA ALA A 178 -6.26 -8.00 -12.98
C ALA A 178 -4.77 -7.67 -13.10
N TRP A 179 -4.14 -7.33 -11.97
CA TRP A 179 -2.71 -7.06 -11.92
C TRP A 179 -1.92 -8.37 -11.94
N GLU A 180 -0.67 -8.31 -12.40
CA GLU A 180 0.20 -9.50 -12.48
C GLU A 180 0.35 -10.23 -11.15
N ASP A 181 0.34 -9.52 -10.02
CA ASP A 181 0.45 -10.05 -8.67
C ASP A 181 -0.83 -10.68 -8.12
N ASP A 182 -1.97 -10.42 -8.75
CA ASP A 182 -3.27 -11.02 -8.39
C ASP A 182 -3.49 -12.38 -9.07
N LEU A 183 -2.61 -12.77 -10.00
CA LEU A 183 -2.80 -13.88 -10.92
C LEU A 183 -1.74 -14.97 -10.77
N GLU A 184 -2.15 -16.20 -11.04
CA GLU A 184 -1.25 -17.33 -11.19
C GLU A 184 -1.70 -18.26 -12.33
N ALA A 185 -0.75 -19.05 -12.83
CA ALA A 185 -1.02 -19.96 -13.94
C ALA A 185 -2.03 -21.05 -13.55
N PHE A 186 -3.04 -21.23 -14.38
CA PHE A 186 -4.04 -22.28 -14.24
C PHE A 186 -3.57 -23.50 -15.05
N THR A 187 -2.88 -24.43 -14.36
CA THR A 187 -2.41 -25.72 -14.91
C THR A 187 -3.50 -26.77 -14.97
#